data_AF-A0A1Y1XJ63-F1
#
_entry.id   AF-A0A1Y1XJ63-F1
#
_cell.length_a   1.000
_cell.length_b   1.000
_cell.length_c   1.000
_cell.angle_alpha   90.00
_cell.angle_beta   90.00
_cell.angle_gamma   90.00
#
_symmetry.space_group_name_H-M   'P 1'
#
loop_
_entity.id
_entity.type
_entity.pdbx_description
1 polymer ?
#
loop_
_entity_poly.entity_id
_entity_poly.type
_entity_poly.pdbx_seq_one_letter_code
_entity_poly.pdbx_strand_id
1 'polypeptide(L)'
;MKIYLFSLLTTLLITLKMSNGKEIQISHQKTKYNIKSFNEPTEINSVSCETDKDCLSNSCENGKCNFYFLCSEDEKENCISLTFEAWKSYDINEDSEDSEDSDESDEIKVYPNKYRPIIRSCYKEELHTAYLAKLLLPTCETEKCNKNDDCLFGNCFNSTCITETPIYKCNSKDLDCKKANFIQCADDEECYSGHCISGFCLQNAYNYTANGVIKSFIIAILIRLSKSLISFTHGKIKKAKANKEEKVDIKKNKKAEIDKNDEHNKKEN
;
A
#
# COMPACT_ATOMS: atom_id res chain seq x y z
N MET A 1 39.85 23.30 -6.31
CA MET A 1 38.55 22.75 -6.74
C MET A 1 38.21 21.40 -6.12
N LYS A 2 39.15 20.43 -6.01
CA LYS A 2 38.88 19.10 -5.40
C LYS A 2 38.50 19.11 -3.90
N ILE A 3 39.00 20.09 -3.13
CA ILE A 3 38.74 20.19 -1.68
C ILE A 3 37.29 20.62 -1.38
N TYR A 4 36.70 21.50 -2.22
CA TYR A 4 35.32 21.96 -2.05
C TYR A 4 34.28 20.88 -2.38
N LEU A 5 34.57 20.01 -3.36
CA LEU A 5 33.70 18.87 -3.68
C LEU A 5 33.64 17.86 -2.53
N PHE A 6 34.74 17.67 -1.82
CA PHE A 6 34.78 16.75 -0.68
C PHE A 6 34.03 17.30 0.53
N SER A 7 34.13 18.60 0.81
CA SER A 7 33.39 19.21 1.92
C SER A 7 31.88 19.27 1.67
N LEU A 8 31.46 19.45 0.42
CA LEU A 8 30.05 19.47 0.03
C LEU A 8 29.42 18.07 0.08
N LEU A 9 30.19 17.03 -0.28
CA LEU A 9 29.75 15.65 -0.18
C LEU A 9 29.63 15.18 1.28
N THR A 10 30.55 15.60 2.15
CA THR A 10 30.49 15.24 3.57
C THR A 10 29.36 15.97 4.29
N THR A 11 29.08 17.25 4.00
CA THR A 11 27.91 17.92 4.57
C THR A 11 26.60 17.30 4.07
N LEU A 12 26.50 16.93 2.79
CA LEU A 12 25.33 16.21 2.26
C LEU A 12 25.12 14.84 2.94
N LEU A 13 26.20 14.09 3.19
CA LEU A 13 26.11 12.80 3.90
C LEU A 13 25.77 12.96 5.39
N ILE A 14 26.17 14.08 6.03
CA ILE A 14 25.81 14.39 7.42
C ILE A 14 24.34 14.81 7.52
N THR A 15 23.83 15.62 6.59
CA THR A 15 22.40 15.98 6.58
C THR A 15 21.52 14.78 6.26
N LEU A 16 21.95 13.86 5.38
CA LEU A 16 21.24 12.61 5.11
C LEU A 16 21.29 11.61 6.28
N LYS A 17 22.30 11.64 7.14
CA LYS A 17 22.34 10.80 8.37
C LYS A 17 21.49 11.34 9.50
N MET A 18 21.13 12.62 9.48
CA MET A 18 20.28 13.24 10.51
C MET A 18 18.78 13.10 10.24
N SER A 19 18.37 12.56 9.09
CA SER A 19 16.95 12.24 8.80
C SER A 19 16.53 10.84 9.25
N ASN A 20 17.34 10.13 10.05
CA ASN A 20 16.85 8.98 10.81
C ASN A 20 15.83 9.52 11.82
N GLY A 21 14.56 9.55 11.41
CA GLY A 21 13.44 10.02 12.20
C GLY A 21 13.53 9.44 13.60
N LYS A 22 13.48 10.31 14.61
CA LYS A 22 13.46 9.89 16.00
C LYS A 22 12.24 8.98 16.15
N GLU A 23 12.48 7.71 16.48
CA GLU A 23 11.41 6.79 16.86
C GLU A 23 10.66 7.41 18.03
N ILE A 24 9.38 7.71 17.83
CA ILE A 24 8.56 8.26 18.89
C ILE A 24 8.06 7.08 19.71
N GLN A 25 8.57 6.99 20.94
CA GLN A 25 7.94 6.12 21.94
C GLN A 25 6.53 6.63 22.14
N ILE A 26 5.54 5.79 21.82
CA ILE A 26 4.17 6.15 22.10
C ILE A 26 4.03 6.24 23.61
N SER A 27 3.62 7.41 24.09
CA SER A 27 3.02 7.53 25.42
C SER A 27 1.67 6.82 25.37
N HIS A 28 1.70 5.49 25.43
CA HIS A 28 0.52 4.67 25.59
C HIS A 28 0.41 4.30 27.05
N GLN A 29 -0.80 4.43 27.59
CA GLN A 29 -1.08 4.05 28.97
C GLN A 29 -2.02 2.86 28.94
N LYS A 30 -1.59 1.77 29.57
CA LYS A 30 -2.50 0.67 29.90
C LYS A 30 -3.55 1.24 30.85
N THR A 31 -4.81 1.14 30.46
CA THR A 31 -5.89 1.67 31.27
C THR A 31 -6.49 0.59 32.15
N LYS A 32 -7.48 0.97 32.96
CA LYS A 32 -8.38 0.04 33.65
C LYS A 32 -9.65 -0.25 32.84
N TYR A 33 -9.77 0.36 31.66
CA TYR A 33 -10.94 0.24 30.80
C TYR A 33 -10.75 -0.95 29.86
N ASN A 34 -11.83 -1.66 29.59
CA ASN A 34 -11.92 -2.72 28.60
C ASN A 34 -13.00 -2.35 27.57
N ILE A 35 -13.21 -3.19 26.56
CA ILE A 35 -14.18 -2.91 25.49
C ILE A 35 -15.61 -2.67 26.02
N LYS A 36 -16.01 -3.37 27.08
CA LYS A 36 -17.32 -3.19 27.73
C LYS A 36 -17.49 -1.84 28.42
N SER A 37 -16.39 -1.17 28.78
CA SER A 37 -16.41 0.14 29.45
C SER A 37 -16.98 1.25 28.56
N PHE A 38 -17.17 1.01 27.26
CA PHE A 38 -17.71 1.98 26.30
C PHE A 38 -19.19 1.72 25.93
N ASN A 39 -19.73 0.54 26.26
CA ASN A 39 -21.13 0.19 25.94
C ASN A 39 -22.17 0.88 26.83
N GLU A 40 -21.73 1.40 27.98
CA GLU A 40 -22.55 2.25 28.84
C GLU A 40 -22.05 3.68 28.72
N PRO A 41 -22.93 4.71 28.79
CA PRO A 41 -22.49 6.10 28.84
C PRO A 41 -21.71 6.34 30.14
N THR A 42 -20.41 6.06 30.09
CA THR A 42 -19.52 6.01 31.24
C THR A 42 -18.92 7.38 31.56
N GLU A 43 -18.36 7.47 32.77
CA GLU A 43 -17.60 8.61 33.32
C GLU A 43 -16.52 9.17 32.35
N ILE A 44 -16.04 8.37 31.40
CA ILE A 44 -14.97 8.71 30.46
C ILE A 44 -15.34 9.96 29.62
N ASN A 45 -16.62 10.13 29.25
CA ASN A 45 -17.09 11.28 28.45
C ASN A 45 -17.29 12.57 29.24
N SER A 46 -17.15 12.50 30.57
CA SER A 46 -17.46 13.60 31.49
C SER A 46 -16.21 14.26 32.08
N VAL A 47 -15.02 13.81 31.69
CA VAL A 47 -13.76 14.37 32.16
C VAL A 47 -13.56 15.76 31.56
N SER A 48 -13.72 16.78 32.40
CA SER A 48 -13.41 18.16 32.06
C SER A 48 -11.90 18.37 32.00
N CYS A 49 -11.44 19.24 31.11
CA CYS A 49 -10.04 19.62 30.99
C CYS A 49 -9.88 21.12 30.76
N GLU A 50 -8.73 21.65 31.16
CA GLU A 50 -8.31 23.02 30.82
C GLU A 50 -7.28 23.00 29.69
N THR A 51 -6.45 21.96 29.65
CA THR A 51 -5.37 21.77 28.68
C THR A 51 -5.30 20.33 28.19
N ASP A 52 -4.63 20.10 27.06
CA ASP A 52 -4.42 18.76 26.51
C ASP A 52 -3.76 17.81 27.52
N LYS A 53 -2.86 18.31 28.37
CA LYS A 53 -2.11 17.51 29.35
C LYS A 53 -2.98 16.93 30.46
N ASP A 54 -4.19 17.45 30.64
CA ASP A 54 -5.15 16.96 31.62
C ASP A 54 -5.82 15.66 31.13
N CYS A 55 -5.67 15.33 29.85
CA CYS A 55 -6.33 14.22 29.18
C CYS A 55 -5.37 13.05 28.89
N LEU A 56 -5.85 11.82 29.08
CA LEU A 56 -5.08 10.59 28.81
C LEU A 56 -4.56 10.47 27.37
N SER A 57 -5.28 11.06 26.41
CA SER A 57 -4.93 11.06 24.99
C SER A 57 -4.26 12.35 24.52
N ASN A 58 -3.89 13.26 25.45
CA ASN A 58 -3.35 14.58 25.15
C ASN A 58 -4.25 15.39 24.18
N SER A 59 -5.57 15.37 24.39
CA SER A 59 -6.52 16.07 23.53
C SER A 59 -7.70 16.61 24.35
N CYS A 60 -7.77 17.92 24.46
CA CYS A 60 -8.83 18.67 25.14
C CYS A 60 -9.57 19.53 24.12
N GLU A 61 -10.87 19.29 23.94
CA GLU A 61 -11.72 20.02 22.99
C GLU A 61 -12.96 20.54 23.71
N ASN A 62 -13.21 21.86 23.65
CA ASN A 62 -14.35 22.51 24.30
C ASN A 62 -14.46 22.22 25.82
N GLY A 63 -13.30 22.13 26.50
CA GLY A 63 -13.23 21.86 27.94
C GLY A 63 -13.54 20.41 28.32
N LYS A 64 -13.56 19.48 27.35
CA LYS A 64 -13.74 18.04 27.57
C LYS A 64 -12.61 17.23 26.96
N CYS A 65 -12.20 16.17 27.64
CA CYS A 65 -11.18 15.29 27.11
C CYS A 65 -11.72 14.44 25.95
N ASN A 66 -11.03 14.49 24.83
CA ASN A 66 -11.15 13.47 23.80
C ASN A 66 -10.28 12.27 24.18
N PHE A 67 -10.76 11.09 23.84
CA PHE A 67 -10.01 9.86 24.07
C PHE A 67 -9.99 8.99 22.83
N TYR A 68 -8.91 8.24 22.69
CA TYR A 68 -8.65 7.33 21.58
C TYR A 68 -8.10 6.04 22.15
N PHE A 69 -8.89 4.97 22.08
CA PHE A 69 -8.51 3.67 22.64
C PHE A 69 -8.47 2.60 21.57
N LEU A 70 -7.46 1.75 21.68
CA LEU A 70 -7.44 0.45 21.02
C LEU A 70 -7.74 -0.64 22.05
N CYS A 71 -8.77 -1.43 21.77
CA CYS A 71 -9.26 -2.47 22.66
C CYS A 71 -9.20 -3.83 21.95
N SER A 72 -8.72 -4.85 22.65
CA SER A 72 -8.91 -6.24 22.24
C SER A 72 -10.37 -6.65 22.47
N GLU A 73 -10.88 -7.58 21.67
CA GLU A 73 -12.19 -8.19 21.91
C GLU A 73 -12.24 -8.95 23.24
N ASP A 74 -11.10 -9.45 23.74
CA ASP A 74 -11.05 -10.09 25.05
C ASP A 74 -11.34 -9.06 26.16
N GLU A 75 -12.51 -9.20 26.77
CA GLU A 75 -12.99 -8.33 27.85
C GLU A 75 -12.10 -8.33 29.10
N LYS A 76 -11.23 -9.33 29.24
CA LYS A 76 -10.24 -9.41 30.33
C LYS A 76 -9.01 -8.53 30.06
N GLU A 77 -8.80 -8.14 28.81
CA GLU A 77 -7.70 -7.28 28.43
C GLU A 77 -8.09 -5.81 28.53
N ASN A 78 -7.15 -5.02 29.05
CA ASN A 78 -7.34 -3.59 29.15
C ASN A 78 -7.04 -2.92 27.80
N CYS A 79 -7.87 -1.95 27.46
CA CYS A 79 -7.64 -1.04 26.35
C CYS A 79 -6.40 -0.18 26.58
N ILE A 80 -5.83 0.23 25.46
CA ILE A 80 -4.62 1.05 25.39
C ILE A 80 -5.01 2.43 24.92
N SER A 81 -4.71 3.45 25.74
CA SER A 81 -4.88 4.85 25.35
C SER A 81 -3.83 5.24 24.33
N LEU A 82 -4.25 5.84 23.22
CA LEU A 82 -3.37 6.46 22.24
C LEU A 82 -3.45 7.99 22.32
N THR A 83 -2.35 8.64 21.94
CA THR A 83 -2.39 10.06 21.59
C THR A 83 -3.16 10.25 20.29
N PHE A 84 -3.69 11.45 20.06
CA PHE A 84 -4.39 11.77 18.81
C PHE A 84 -3.54 11.52 17.56
N GLU A 85 -2.24 11.80 17.62
CA GLU A 85 -1.30 11.59 16.51
C GLU A 85 -1.13 10.11 16.19
N ALA A 86 -0.92 9.27 17.22
CA ALA A 86 -0.82 7.82 17.07
C ALA A 86 -2.16 7.20 16.61
N TRP A 87 -3.28 7.76 17.05
CA TRP A 87 -4.60 7.33 16.59
C TRP A 87 -4.80 7.54 15.09
N LYS A 88 -4.40 8.72 14.58
CA LYS A 88 -4.50 9.06 13.16
C LYS A 88 -3.62 8.19 12.28
N SER A 89 -2.41 7.88 12.73
CA SER A 89 -1.48 7.04 11.96
C SER A 89 -1.87 5.57 11.89
N TYR A 90 -2.78 5.10 12.75
CA TYR A 90 -3.18 3.69 12.77
C TYR A 90 -3.72 3.21 11.42
N ASP A 91 -4.50 4.04 10.73
CA ASP A 91 -5.16 3.67 9.47
C ASP A 91 -4.32 4.00 8.23
N ILE A 92 -3.33 4.89 8.34
CA ILE A 92 -2.53 5.35 7.20
C ILE A 92 -1.64 4.19 6.72
N ASN A 93 -1.79 3.80 5.45
CA ASN A 93 -0.84 2.89 4.79
C ASN A 93 0.39 3.70 4.38
N GLU A 94 1.61 3.23 4.69
CA GLU A 94 2.86 3.87 4.21
C GLU A 94 2.87 4.06 2.67
N ASP A 95 2.13 3.23 1.94
CA ASP A 95 2.04 3.28 0.46
C ASP A 95 1.09 4.34 -0.09
N SER A 96 0.31 5.05 0.73
CA SER A 96 -0.50 6.18 0.25
C SER A 96 0.38 7.44 0.15
N GLU A 97 1.35 7.44 -0.76
CA GLU A 97 2.10 8.63 -1.17
C GLU A 97 1.19 9.67 -1.88
N ASP A 98 -0.06 9.32 -2.20
CA ASP A 98 -0.97 10.11 -3.03
C ASP A 98 -1.83 11.15 -2.27
N SER A 99 -1.51 11.52 -1.02
CA SER A 99 -2.23 12.64 -0.36
C SER A 99 -1.67 14.02 -0.75
N GLU A 100 -1.33 14.21 -2.04
CA GLU A 100 -0.86 15.50 -2.58
C GLU A 100 -2.02 16.48 -2.89
N ASP A 101 -3.29 16.04 -2.87
CA ASP A 101 -4.43 16.85 -3.33
C ASP A 101 -5.27 17.49 -2.20
N SER A 102 -4.76 17.61 -0.97
CA SER A 102 -5.40 18.54 -0.02
C SER A 102 -4.95 19.96 -0.33
N ASP A 103 -5.67 20.58 -1.27
CA ASP A 103 -5.59 22.00 -1.57
C ASP A 103 -5.70 22.84 -0.29
N GLU A 104 -4.80 23.82 -0.23
CA GLU A 104 -4.95 25.08 0.49
C GLU A 104 -4.58 25.11 1.99
N SER A 105 -3.28 25.39 2.19
CA SER A 105 -2.71 26.17 3.28
C SER A 105 -3.04 25.71 4.69
N ASP A 106 -2.34 24.70 5.19
CA ASP A 106 -1.96 24.63 6.59
C ASP A 106 -0.76 23.68 6.75
N GLU A 107 0.11 24.02 7.68
CA GLU A 107 1.39 23.40 8.02
C GLU A 107 1.50 21.90 7.64
N ILE A 108 2.59 21.54 6.94
CA ILE A 108 3.00 20.16 6.71
C ILE A 108 3.22 19.50 8.08
N LYS A 109 2.17 18.86 8.60
CA LYS A 109 2.26 18.05 9.82
C LYS A 109 3.07 16.81 9.47
N VAL A 110 4.36 16.88 9.74
CA VAL A 110 5.26 15.73 9.70
C VAL A 110 4.86 14.82 10.86
N TYR A 111 3.94 13.90 10.59
CA TYR A 111 3.67 12.82 11.53
C TYR A 111 4.92 11.92 11.58
N PRO A 112 5.31 11.43 12.76
CA PRO A 112 6.37 10.44 12.85
C PRO A 112 5.98 9.19 12.04
N ASN A 113 6.81 8.83 11.07
CA ASN A 113 6.49 7.72 10.17
C ASN A 113 6.47 6.35 10.87
N LYS A 114 6.98 6.23 12.10
CA LYS A 114 7.15 4.93 12.79
C LYS A 114 6.95 5.08 14.30
N TYR A 115 6.13 4.20 14.85
CA TYR A 115 5.86 4.15 16.27
C TYR A 115 6.34 2.83 16.89
N ARG A 116 6.88 2.90 18.11
CA ARG A 116 7.24 1.70 18.89
C ARG A 116 6.50 1.71 20.24
N PRO A 117 5.84 0.61 20.63
CA PRO A 117 5.56 -0.58 19.80
C PRO A 117 4.64 -0.26 18.61
N ILE A 118 4.70 -1.07 17.55
CA ILE A 118 3.89 -0.94 16.34
C ILE A 118 2.43 -1.12 16.72
N ILE A 119 1.63 -0.09 16.50
CA ILE A 119 0.22 -0.05 16.95
C ILE A 119 -0.71 -0.87 16.08
N ARG A 120 -0.42 -0.94 14.78
CA ARG A 120 -1.23 -1.65 13.81
C ARG A 120 -0.94 -3.14 13.91
N SER A 121 -1.98 -3.95 13.84
CA SER A 121 -1.87 -5.41 13.82
C SER A 121 -2.84 -5.99 12.80
N CYS A 122 -2.40 -7.03 12.10
CA CYS A 122 -3.22 -7.78 11.16
C CYS A 122 -3.89 -8.96 11.87
N TYR A 123 -5.11 -9.29 11.49
CA TYR A 123 -5.78 -10.45 12.08
C TYR A 123 -5.16 -11.76 11.56
N LYS A 124 -4.80 -12.69 12.45
CA LYS A 124 -4.02 -13.89 12.12
C LYS A 124 -4.63 -14.77 11.02
N GLU A 125 -5.96 -14.84 10.96
CA GLU A 125 -6.68 -15.67 9.99
C GLU A 125 -6.49 -15.20 8.53
N GLU A 126 -6.09 -13.94 8.32
CA GLU A 126 -5.78 -13.40 7.00
C GLU A 126 -4.60 -14.11 6.33
N LEU A 127 -3.62 -14.57 7.11
CA LEU A 127 -2.38 -15.16 6.59
C LEU A 127 -2.57 -16.53 5.93
N HIS A 128 -3.69 -17.21 6.23
CA HIS A 128 -3.98 -18.56 5.75
C HIS A 128 -5.06 -18.62 4.66
N THR A 129 -5.63 -17.48 4.25
CA THR A 129 -6.60 -17.45 3.17
C THR A 129 -5.95 -17.89 1.83
N ALA A 130 -6.72 -18.63 1.04
CA ALA A 130 -6.23 -19.29 -0.18
C ALA A 130 -5.52 -18.30 -1.13
N TYR A 131 -4.53 -18.78 -1.89
CA TYR A 131 -3.70 -17.97 -2.79
C TYR A 131 -4.49 -17.02 -3.72
N LEU A 132 -5.70 -17.42 -4.14
CA LEU A 132 -6.60 -16.58 -4.94
C LEU A 132 -7.28 -15.45 -4.13
N ALA A 133 -7.59 -15.67 -2.86
CA ALA A 133 -8.10 -14.63 -1.97
C ALA A 133 -7.00 -13.61 -1.68
N LYS A 134 -5.75 -14.03 -1.53
CA LYS A 134 -4.58 -13.13 -1.35
C LYS A 134 -4.32 -12.21 -2.55
N LEU A 135 -4.79 -12.56 -3.75
CA LEU A 135 -4.72 -11.72 -4.96
C LEU A 135 -5.84 -10.68 -5.03
N LEU A 136 -6.93 -10.88 -4.28
CA LEU A 136 -8.12 -10.03 -4.30
C LEU A 136 -8.31 -9.23 -3.00
N LEU A 137 -7.79 -9.74 -1.89
CA LEU A 137 -7.76 -9.08 -0.60
C LEU A 137 -6.49 -8.23 -0.49
N PRO A 138 -6.58 -7.01 0.04
CA PRO A 138 -5.39 -6.22 0.33
C PRO A 138 -4.50 -6.99 1.31
N THR A 139 -3.21 -7.05 1.02
CA THR A 139 -2.24 -7.60 1.97
C THR A 139 -2.19 -6.66 3.16
N CYS A 140 -2.63 -7.14 4.33
CA CYS A 140 -2.38 -6.40 5.55
C CYS A 140 -0.86 -6.42 5.80
N GLU A 141 -0.24 -5.25 5.69
CA GLU A 141 1.16 -5.03 5.98
C GLU A 141 1.27 -4.01 7.11
N THR A 142 2.17 -4.28 8.04
CA THR A 142 2.53 -3.37 9.13
C THR A 142 3.98 -2.96 8.96
N GLU A 143 4.41 -1.98 9.75
CA GLU A 143 5.83 -1.73 9.98
C GLU A 143 6.56 -3.04 10.33
N LYS A 144 7.82 -3.16 9.91
CA LYS A 144 8.61 -4.38 10.13
C LYS A 144 8.91 -4.59 11.62
N CYS A 145 8.39 -5.68 12.16
CA CYS A 145 8.73 -6.18 13.48
C CYS A 145 9.88 -7.20 13.40
N ASN A 146 10.67 -7.31 14.46
CA ASN A 146 11.71 -8.34 14.64
C ASN A 146 11.40 -9.26 15.82
N LYS A 147 10.66 -8.77 16.82
CA LYS A 147 10.30 -9.48 18.05
C LYS A 147 8.85 -9.19 18.42
N ASN A 148 8.24 -10.04 19.23
CA ASN A 148 6.85 -9.85 19.67
C ASN A 148 6.65 -8.52 20.42
N ASP A 149 7.62 -8.13 21.26
CA ASP A 149 7.58 -6.87 22.02
C ASP A 149 7.61 -5.62 21.12
N ASP A 150 7.92 -5.78 19.84
CA ASP A 150 7.84 -4.69 18.86
C ASP A 150 6.38 -4.38 18.49
N CYS A 151 5.42 -5.24 18.80
CA CYS A 151 4.01 -5.14 18.43
C CYS A 151 3.15 -4.81 19.65
N LEU A 152 2.15 -3.94 19.48
CA LEU A 152 1.32 -3.49 20.60
C LEU A 152 0.35 -4.58 21.10
N PHE A 153 -0.27 -5.33 20.18
CA PHE A 153 -1.36 -6.27 20.46
C PHE A 153 -1.07 -7.72 20.10
N GLY A 154 0.19 -8.11 19.94
CA GLY A 154 0.43 -9.52 19.66
C GLY A 154 1.84 -9.87 19.23
N ASN A 155 1.89 -10.77 18.26
CA ASN A 155 3.11 -11.48 17.89
C ASN A 155 3.70 -10.92 16.62
N CYS A 156 5.02 -10.94 16.54
CA CYS A 156 5.71 -10.66 15.31
C CYS A 156 5.81 -11.95 14.48
N PHE A 157 5.11 -12.01 13.35
CA PHE A 157 5.12 -13.15 12.46
C PHE A 157 5.46 -12.71 11.04
N ASN A 158 6.49 -13.31 10.44
CA ASN A 158 6.99 -12.94 9.11
C ASN A 158 7.25 -11.42 8.95
N SER A 159 7.77 -10.78 9.99
CA SER A 159 8.02 -9.33 10.05
C SER A 159 6.76 -8.46 10.01
N THR A 160 5.58 -9.01 10.27
CA THR A 160 4.31 -8.29 10.41
C THR A 160 3.75 -8.50 11.81
N CYS A 161 3.20 -7.45 12.40
CA CYS A 161 2.49 -7.56 13.68
C CYS A 161 1.12 -8.20 13.45
N ILE A 162 0.87 -9.31 14.14
CA ILE A 162 -0.38 -10.04 14.06
C ILE A 162 -1.07 -10.11 15.42
N THR A 163 -2.40 -10.20 15.38
CA THR A 163 -3.25 -10.42 16.55
C THR A 163 -4.17 -11.61 16.34
N GLU A 164 -4.47 -12.31 17.43
CA GLU A 164 -5.39 -13.45 17.44
C GLU A 164 -6.83 -13.04 17.75
N THR A 165 -7.03 -11.85 18.31
CA THR A 165 -8.34 -11.30 18.66
C THR A 165 -8.62 -10.05 17.82
N PRO A 166 -9.87 -9.81 17.43
CA PRO A 166 -10.29 -8.56 16.81
C PRO A 166 -9.90 -7.34 17.65
N ILE A 167 -9.38 -6.31 16.97
CA ILE A 167 -9.04 -5.03 17.61
C ILE A 167 -10.11 -4.01 17.27
N TYR A 168 -10.56 -3.29 18.29
CA TYR A 168 -11.57 -2.24 18.20
C TYR A 168 -10.95 -0.87 18.44
N LYS A 169 -11.43 0.09 17.65
CA LYS A 169 -11.17 1.52 17.73
C LYS A 169 -12.34 2.18 18.46
N CYS A 170 -12.08 2.76 19.63
CA CYS A 170 -13.05 3.50 20.41
C CYS A 170 -12.63 4.97 20.53
N ASN A 171 -13.56 5.90 20.29
CA ASN A 171 -13.32 7.34 20.43
C ASN A 171 -14.45 8.03 21.22
N SER A 172 -14.19 9.25 21.69
CA SER A 172 -15.15 10.06 22.46
C SER A 172 -16.32 10.64 21.67
N LYS A 173 -16.27 10.62 20.33
CA LYS A 173 -17.29 11.23 19.48
C LYS A 173 -18.44 10.27 19.20
N ASP A 174 -18.09 9.05 18.84
CA ASP A 174 -19.05 8.04 18.40
C ASP A 174 -19.56 7.20 19.58
N LEU A 175 -18.78 7.14 20.67
CA LEU A 175 -19.01 6.30 21.87
C LEU A 175 -19.10 4.80 21.61
N ASP A 176 -19.26 4.41 20.36
CA ASP A 176 -19.25 3.04 19.88
C ASP A 176 -17.84 2.63 19.45
N CYS A 177 -17.38 1.53 20.02
CA CYS A 177 -16.17 0.86 19.59
C CYS A 177 -16.45 0.10 18.29
N LYS A 178 -15.71 0.41 17.22
CA LYS A 178 -15.83 -0.28 15.92
C LYS A 178 -14.55 -1.02 15.57
N LYS A 179 -14.65 -2.08 14.78
CA LYS A 179 -13.50 -2.89 14.36
C LYS A 179 -12.50 -2.03 13.57
N ALA A 180 -11.23 -2.22 13.87
CA ALA A 180 -10.13 -1.57 13.19
C ALA A 180 -9.99 -2.10 11.74
N ASN A 181 -9.20 -1.42 10.92
CA ASN A 181 -8.88 -1.92 9.57
C ASN A 181 -8.19 -3.30 9.63
N PHE A 182 -8.42 -4.14 8.63
CA PHE A 182 -7.90 -5.53 8.49
C PHE A 182 -8.37 -6.49 9.58
N ILE A 183 -9.56 -6.20 10.13
CA ILE A 183 -10.29 -7.10 11.01
C ILE A 183 -11.52 -7.60 10.26
N GLN A 184 -11.89 -8.86 10.49
CA GLN A 184 -13.04 -9.49 9.85
C GLN A 184 -14.36 -8.82 10.26
N CYS A 185 -15.25 -8.60 9.31
CA CYS A 185 -16.55 -7.97 9.50
C CYS A 185 -17.66 -8.69 8.74
N ALA A 186 -18.89 -8.55 9.23
CA ALA A 186 -20.09 -9.01 8.52
C ALA A 186 -20.75 -7.89 7.69
N ASP A 187 -20.67 -6.64 8.17
CA ASP A 187 -21.28 -5.47 7.54
C ASP A 187 -20.45 -4.20 7.76
N ASP A 188 -20.80 -3.14 7.02
CA ASP A 188 -20.12 -1.85 7.03
C ASP A 188 -20.20 -1.14 8.40
N GLU A 189 -21.23 -1.41 9.20
CA GLU A 189 -21.49 -0.72 10.46
C GLU A 189 -20.51 -1.17 11.55
N GLU A 190 -20.05 -2.42 11.49
CA GLU A 190 -19.02 -2.98 12.36
C GLU A 190 -17.65 -2.29 12.20
N CYS A 191 -17.38 -1.68 11.04
CA CYS A 191 -16.06 -1.14 10.70
C CYS A 191 -15.90 0.33 11.07
N TYR A 192 -14.76 0.69 11.67
CA TYR A 192 -14.44 2.09 11.97
C TYR A 192 -14.32 2.94 10.70
N SER A 193 -13.85 2.34 9.60
CA SER A 193 -13.82 2.97 8.28
C SER A 193 -15.20 3.15 7.63
N GLY A 194 -16.23 2.46 8.14
CA GLY A 194 -17.54 2.38 7.51
C GLY A 194 -17.60 1.49 6.26
N HIS A 195 -16.59 0.64 6.05
CA HIS A 195 -16.53 -0.24 4.87
C HIS A 195 -16.05 -1.65 5.20
N CYS A 196 -16.93 -2.63 4.98
CA CYS A 196 -16.69 -4.05 5.09
C CYS A 196 -16.64 -4.70 3.71
N ILE A 197 -15.43 -4.97 3.23
CA ILE A 197 -15.17 -5.35 1.84
C ILE A 197 -14.55 -6.72 1.82
N SER A 198 -15.20 -7.64 1.11
CA SER A 198 -14.79 -9.04 1.07
C SER A 198 -14.67 -9.66 2.48
N GLY A 199 -15.47 -9.18 3.43
CA GLY A 199 -15.48 -9.64 4.81
C GLY A 199 -14.42 -9.01 5.73
N PHE A 200 -13.75 -7.93 5.32
CA PHE A 200 -12.75 -7.23 6.13
C PHE A 200 -12.96 -5.72 6.14
N CYS A 201 -12.66 -5.08 7.28
CA CYS A 201 -12.72 -3.62 7.41
C CYS A 201 -11.58 -2.95 6.64
N LEU A 202 -11.90 -2.07 5.68
CA LEU A 202 -10.90 -1.37 4.86
C LEU A 202 -11.17 0.13 4.83
N GLN A 203 -10.12 0.95 4.81
CA GLN A 203 -10.28 2.40 4.79
C GLN A 203 -10.86 2.94 3.47
N ASN A 204 -10.54 2.31 2.34
CA ASN A 204 -10.90 2.80 1.02
C ASN A 204 -11.62 1.72 0.21
N ALA A 205 -12.89 1.97 -0.14
CA ALA A 205 -13.67 1.02 -0.90
C ALA A 205 -13.26 0.84 -2.37
N TYR A 206 -12.57 1.83 -2.93
CA TYR A 206 -12.38 1.93 -4.38
C TYR A 206 -10.94 1.71 -4.88
N ASN A 207 -9.91 1.87 -4.04
CA ASN A 207 -8.52 1.91 -4.54
C ASN A 207 -7.93 0.55 -4.91
N TYR A 208 -8.39 -0.56 -4.31
CA TYR A 208 -7.78 -1.87 -4.58
C TYR A 208 -8.36 -2.57 -5.81
N THR A 209 -9.69 -2.58 -5.97
CA THR A 209 -10.36 -3.30 -7.07
C THR A 209 -10.13 -2.61 -8.40
N ALA A 210 -10.16 -1.28 -8.45
CA ALA A 210 -9.94 -0.53 -9.69
C ALA A 210 -8.50 -0.73 -10.20
N ASN A 211 -7.50 -0.59 -9.33
CA ASN A 211 -6.10 -0.70 -9.75
C ASN A 211 -5.72 -2.11 -10.21
N GLY A 212 -6.22 -3.16 -9.56
CA GLY A 212 -5.98 -4.54 -9.98
C GLY A 212 -6.59 -4.85 -11.35
N VAL A 213 -7.87 -4.50 -11.53
CA VAL A 213 -8.59 -4.73 -12.80
C VAL A 213 -7.97 -3.90 -13.93
N ILE A 214 -7.69 -2.62 -13.69
CA ILE A 214 -7.06 -1.73 -14.68
C ILE A 214 -5.67 -2.25 -15.08
N LYS A 215 -4.80 -2.62 -14.12
CA LYS A 215 -3.48 -3.19 -14.43
C LYS A 215 -3.58 -4.48 -15.25
N SER A 216 -4.49 -5.39 -14.87
CA SER A 216 -4.70 -6.64 -15.60
C SER A 216 -5.19 -6.40 -17.03
N PHE A 217 -6.08 -5.43 -17.23
CA PHE A 217 -6.60 -5.03 -18.53
C PHE A 217 -5.52 -4.39 -19.41
N ILE A 218 -4.68 -3.51 -18.84
CA ILE A 218 -3.52 -2.93 -19.53
C ILE A 218 -2.53 -4.03 -19.97
N ILE A 219 -2.21 -4.97 -19.09
CA ILE A 219 -1.32 -6.11 -19.43
C ILE A 219 -1.92 -6.94 -20.58
N ALA A 220 -3.23 -7.24 -20.53
CA ALA A 220 -3.91 -7.98 -21.58
C ALA A 220 -3.87 -7.24 -22.93
N ILE A 221 -4.04 -5.92 -22.93
CA ILE A 221 -3.91 -5.07 -24.12
C ILE A 221 -2.47 -5.13 -24.67
N LEU A 222 -1.46 -5.00 -23.82
CA LEU A 222 -0.06 -5.06 -24.22
C LEU A 222 0.30 -6.41 -24.87
N ILE A 223 -0.22 -7.53 -24.33
CA ILE A 223 -0.03 -8.87 -24.91
C ILE A 223 -0.72 -9.00 -26.28
N ARG A 224 -1.91 -8.42 -26.45
CA ARG A 224 -2.59 -8.42 -27.76
C ARG A 224 -1.86 -7.57 -28.79
N LEU A 225 -1.39 -6.38 -28.39
CA LEU A 225 -0.66 -5.47 -29.29
C LEU A 225 0.70 -6.05 -29.70
N SER A 226 1.42 -6.71 -28.77
CA SER A 226 2.71 -7.34 -29.09
C SER A 226 2.56 -8.47 -30.11
N LYS A 227 1.53 -9.32 -29.98
CA LYS A 227 1.22 -10.35 -30.98
C LYS A 227 0.89 -9.76 -32.35
N SER A 228 0.13 -8.66 -32.39
CA SER A 228 -0.21 -7.97 -33.64
C SER A 228 1.05 -7.42 -34.34
N LEU A 229 1.92 -6.74 -33.60
CA LEU A 229 3.18 -6.19 -34.12
C LEU A 229 4.14 -7.28 -34.64
N ILE A 230 4.27 -8.39 -33.93
CA ILE A 230 5.09 -9.54 -34.36
C ILE A 230 4.54 -10.14 -35.67
N SER A 231 3.22 -10.27 -35.79
CA SER A 231 2.60 -10.80 -37.02
C SER A 231 2.82 -9.89 -38.23
N PHE A 232 2.77 -8.57 -38.02
CA PHE A 232 2.96 -7.57 -39.06
C PHE A 232 4.41 -7.52 -39.57
N THR A 233 5.40 -7.60 -38.66
CA THR A 233 6.82 -7.61 -39.03
C THR A 233 7.20 -8.91 -39.75
N HIS A 234 6.72 -10.08 -39.27
CA HIS A 234 6.94 -11.36 -39.96
C HIS A 234 6.29 -11.39 -41.35
N GLY A 235 5.11 -10.79 -41.52
CA GLY A 235 4.45 -10.68 -42.83
C GLY A 235 5.27 -9.86 -43.83
N LYS A 236 5.84 -8.73 -43.40
CA LYS A 236 6.73 -7.91 -44.25
C LYS A 236 8.03 -8.63 -44.61
N ILE A 237 8.64 -9.35 -43.67
CA ILE A 237 9.86 -10.12 -43.94
C ILE A 237 9.59 -11.25 -44.95
N LYS A 238 8.46 -11.97 -44.82
CA LYS A 238 8.08 -13.00 -45.81
C LYS A 238 7.85 -12.43 -47.20
N LYS A 239 7.10 -11.32 -47.32
CA LYS A 239 6.89 -10.64 -48.61
C LYS A 239 8.20 -10.12 -49.22
N ALA A 240 9.09 -9.58 -48.40
CA ALA A 240 10.41 -9.12 -48.86
C ALA A 240 11.30 -10.27 -49.36
N LYS A 241 11.25 -11.45 -48.71
CA LYS A 241 11.95 -12.65 -49.18
C LYS A 241 11.39 -13.16 -50.50
N ALA A 242 10.06 -13.28 -50.62
CA ALA A 242 9.40 -13.72 -51.86
C ALA A 242 9.73 -12.79 -53.05
N ASN A 243 9.64 -11.48 -52.86
CA ASN A 243 10.00 -10.51 -53.91
C ASN A 243 11.49 -10.55 -54.29
N LYS A 244 12.37 -10.99 -53.38
CA LYS A 244 13.81 -11.12 -53.64
C LYS A 244 14.10 -12.39 -54.44
N GLU A 245 13.41 -13.49 -54.16
CA GLU A 245 13.49 -14.75 -54.92
C GLU A 245 12.98 -14.55 -56.36
N GLU A 246 11.81 -13.92 -56.54
CA GLU A 246 11.25 -13.62 -57.85
C GLU A 246 12.19 -12.75 -58.72
N LYS A 247 12.83 -11.73 -58.12
CA LYS A 247 13.82 -10.90 -58.83
C LYS A 247 15.08 -11.67 -59.23
N VAL A 248 15.47 -12.70 -58.47
CA VAL A 248 16.63 -13.55 -58.79
C VAL A 248 16.29 -14.47 -59.97
N ASP A 249 15.09 -15.05 -60.01
CA ASP A 249 14.65 -15.92 -61.10
C ASP A 249 14.48 -15.15 -62.42
N ILE A 250 13.90 -13.94 -62.38
CA ILE A 250 13.81 -13.06 -63.56
C ILE A 250 15.21 -12.72 -64.11
N LYS A 251 16.20 -12.46 -63.24
CA LYS A 251 17.59 -12.19 -63.67
C LYS A 251 18.27 -13.41 -64.29
N LYS A 252 18.05 -14.61 -63.75
CA LYS A 252 18.59 -15.86 -64.32
C LYS A 252 18.03 -16.14 -65.71
N ASN A 253 16.72 -15.98 -65.90
CA ASN A 253 16.06 -16.21 -67.19
C ASN A 253 16.55 -15.22 -68.26
N LYS A 254 16.66 -13.91 -67.93
CA LYS A 254 17.20 -12.92 -68.86
C LYS A 254 18.64 -13.21 -69.29
N LYS A 255 19.48 -13.72 -68.38
CA LYS A 255 20.86 -14.08 -68.72
C LYS A 255 20.91 -15.26 -69.69
N ALA A 256 20.09 -16.30 -69.45
CA ALA A 256 20.00 -17.45 -70.34
C ALA A 256 19.47 -17.11 -71.75
N GLU A 257 18.59 -16.12 -71.88
CA GLU A 257 18.14 -15.61 -73.18
C GLU A 257 19.24 -14.88 -73.96
N ILE A 258 20.03 -14.05 -73.28
CA ILE A 258 21.18 -13.34 -73.89
C ILE A 258 22.22 -14.36 -74.36
N ASP A 259 22.59 -15.32 -73.52
CA ASP A 259 23.58 -16.34 -73.85
C ASP A 259 23.13 -17.19 -75.07
N LYS A 260 21.83 -17.46 -75.24
CA LYS A 260 21.28 -18.17 -76.42
C LYS A 260 21.34 -17.33 -77.70
N ASN A 261 21.07 -16.02 -77.62
CA ASN A 261 21.15 -15.14 -78.79
C ASN A 261 22.60 -14.94 -79.25
N ASP A 262 23.56 -14.88 -78.33
CA ASP A 262 24.98 -14.79 -78.67
C ASP A 262 25.50 -16.10 -79.33
N GLU A 263 24.98 -17.26 -78.93
CA GLU A 263 25.28 -18.54 -79.60
C GLU A 263 24.68 -18.63 -81.01
N HIS A 264 23.50 -18.06 -81.25
CA HIS A 264 22.88 -18.05 -82.58
C HIS A 264 23.65 -17.14 -83.55
N ASN A 265 24.04 -15.94 -83.11
CA ASN A 265 24.81 -14.99 -83.92
C ASN A 265 26.23 -15.48 -84.25
N LYS A 266 26.80 -16.39 -83.45
CA LYS A 266 28.09 -17.03 -83.73
C LYS A 266 28.04 -18.13 -84.80
N LYS A 267 26.86 -18.63 -85.15
CA LYS A 267 26.70 -19.68 -86.19
C LYS A 267 26.38 -19.11 -87.57
N GLU A 268 26.09 -17.82 -87.68
CA GLU A 268 25.77 -17.13 -88.93
C GLU A 268 26.94 -16.33 -89.54
N ASN A 269 28.11 -16.31 -88.86
CA ASN A 269 29.39 -15.82 -89.40
C ASN A 269 30.39 -16.98 -89.54
#